data_AF-A0A947UYL5-F1
#
_entry.id   AF-A0A947UYL5-F1
#
_cell.length_a   1.000
_cell.length_b   1.000
_cell.length_c   1.000
_cell.angle_alpha   90.00
_cell.angle_beta   90.00
_cell.angle_gamma   90.00
#
_symmetry.space_group_name_H-M   'P 1'
#
loop_
_entity.id
_entity.type
_entity.pdbx_description
1 polymer ?
#
loop_
_entity_poly.entity_id
_entity_poly.type
_entity_poly.pdbx_seq_one_letter_code
_entity_poly.pdbx_strand_id
1 'polypeptide(L)'
;RMPLVDTSDPFIARDVPLADESLCVIHFRDRERHDFPDLLERIPGAFMSRPTTMVVPNNDLRLALGMICGPILARFMEVRGAATENRPWGQV
;
A
#
# COMPACT_ATOMS: atom_id res chain seq x y z
N ARG A 1 -10.52 1.35 -0.43
CA ARG A 1 -10.83 2.45 0.50
C ARG A 1 -12.25 2.25 1.00
N MET A 2 -12.47 2.34 2.31
CA MET A 2 -13.76 2.17 2.98
C MET A 2 -14.12 3.48 3.70
N PRO A 3 -15.29 4.09 3.44
CA PRO A 3 -15.71 5.30 4.13
C PRO A 3 -16.10 4.99 5.58
N LEU A 4 -15.85 5.95 6.48
CA LEU A 4 -16.29 5.94 7.88
C LEU A 4 -17.50 6.87 8.12
N VAL A 5 -17.93 7.58 7.09
CA VAL A 5 -19.12 8.43 7.07
C VAL A 5 -20.32 7.68 6.50
N ASP A 6 -21.51 8.23 6.71
CA ASP A 6 -22.75 7.65 6.17
C ASP A 6 -22.72 7.66 4.64
N THR A 7 -22.64 6.46 4.05
CA THR A 7 -22.75 6.22 2.62
C THR A 7 -23.89 5.25 2.31
N SER A 8 -24.93 5.24 3.15
CA SER A 8 -26.09 4.36 2.98
C SER A 8 -26.91 4.70 1.72
N ASP A 9 -26.99 5.98 1.34
CA ASP A 9 -27.57 6.44 0.08
C ASP A 9 -26.53 7.20 -0.78
N PRO A 10 -25.92 6.52 -1.77
CA PRO A 10 -24.92 7.13 -2.63
C PRO A 10 -25.49 8.08 -3.70
N PHE A 11 -26.82 8.17 -3.86
CA PHE A 11 -27.47 9.06 -4.83
C PHE A 11 -27.78 10.44 -4.24
N ILE A 12 -27.91 10.52 -2.91
CA ILE A 12 -28.11 11.79 -2.18
C ILE A 12 -26.79 12.32 -1.62
N ALA A 13 -25.82 11.45 -1.31
CA ALA A 13 -24.49 11.84 -0.86
C ALA A 13 -23.83 12.82 -1.85
N ARG A 14 -23.64 14.07 -1.44
CA ARG A 14 -23.15 15.14 -2.33
C ARG A 14 -21.64 15.15 -2.45
N ASP A 15 -20.95 14.79 -1.37
CA ASP A 15 -19.50 14.89 -1.26
C ASP A 15 -18.87 13.50 -1.18
N VAL A 16 -17.76 13.33 -1.92
CA VAL A 16 -16.93 12.14 -1.81
C VAL A 16 -16.19 12.20 -0.47
N PRO A 17 -16.22 11.14 0.35
CA PRO A 17 -15.53 11.15 1.64
C PRO A 17 -14.07 11.56 1.49
N LEU A 18 -13.58 12.37 2.42
CA LEU A 18 -12.19 12.82 2.51
C LEU A 18 -11.28 11.73 3.10
N ALA A 19 -9.97 11.89 2.93
CA ALA A 19 -9.02 10.84 3.27
C ALA A 19 -9.02 10.51 4.78
N ASP A 20 -9.25 11.51 5.65
CA ASP A 20 -9.50 11.34 7.09
C ASP A 20 -10.83 10.65 7.40
N GLU A 21 -11.82 10.74 6.51
CA GLU A 21 -13.14 10.10 6.61
C GLU A 21 -13.15 8.65 6.09
N SER A 22 -11.99 8.02 5.96
CA SER A 22 -11.90 6.69 5.34
C SER A 22 -10.68 5.88 5.75
N LEU A 23 -10.79 4.57 5.59
CA LEU A 23 -9.72 3.60 5.84
C LEU A 23 -9.31 2.88 4.55
N CYS A 24 -8.09 2.37 4.51
CA CYS A 24 -7.62 1.44 3.51
C CYS A 24 -7.42 0.06 4.13
N VAL A 25 -7.85 -1.00 3.43
CA VAL A 25 -7.65 -2.39 3.83
C VAL A 25 -6.62 -2.98 2.89
N ILE A 26 -5.49 -3.43 3.44
CA ILE A 26 -4.37 -4.00 2.70
C ILE A 26 -4.27 -5.48 3.04
N HIS A 27 -4.47 -6.33 2.04
CA HIS A 27 -4.29 -7.76 2.17
C HIS A 27 -2.91 -8.20 1.67
N PHE A 28 -2.18 -8.93 2.51
CA PHE A 28 -0.86 -9.46 2.22
C PHE A 28 -0.99 -10.94 1.85
N ARG A 29 -0.74 -11.27 0.58
CA ARG A 29 -0.71 -12.66 0.12
C ARG A 29 0.39 -13.47 0.82
N ASP A 30 1.61 -12.91 0.82
CA ASP A 30 2.79 -13.53 1.43
C ASP A 30 3.16 -12.76 2.70
N ARG A 31 2.54 -13.15 3.82
CA ARG A 31 2.72 -12.48 5.11
C ARG A 31 4.19 -12.43 5.56
N GLU A 32 4.90 -13.55 5.42
CA GLU A 32 6.27 -13.74 5.91
C GLU A 32 7.31 -12.83 5.22
N ARG A 33 6.93 -12.11 4.14
CA ARG A 33 7.80 -11.13 3.47
C ARG A 33 7.81 -9.75 4.12
N HIS A 34 6.98 -9.51 5.14
CA HIS A 34 6.74 -8.19 5.71
C HIS A 34 6.90 -8.22 7.23
N ASP A 35 7.55 -7.19 7.78
CA ASP A 35 7.67 -6.98 9.23
C ASP A 35 6.49 -6.14 9.74
N PHE A 36 5.44 -6.80 10.22
CA PHE A 36 4.25 -6.10 10.72
C PHE A 36 4.50 -5.26 11.96
N PRO A 37 5.26 -5.71 12.98
CA PRO A 37 5.67 -4.85 14.09
C PRO A 37 6.27 -3.50 13.64
N ASP A 38 7.25 -3.50 12.73
CA ASP A 38 7.84 -2.24 12.21
C ASP A 38 6.81 -1.38 11.46
N LEU A 39 5.98 -2.02 10.62
CA LEU A 39 4.93 -1.32 9.88
C LEU A 39 3.93 -0.62 10.82
N LEU A 40 3.50 -1.31 11.89
CA LEU A 40 2.51 -0.78 12.83
C LEU A 40 3.08 0.31 13.74
N GLU A 41 4.35 0.21 14.14
CA GLU A 41 5.01 1.24 14.93
C GLU A 41 5.14 2.56 14.15
N ARG A 42 5.42 2.45 12.85
CA ARG A 42 5.74 3.60 12.00
C ARG A 42 4.54 4.21 11.28
N ILE A 43 3.43 3.48 11.17
CA ILE A 43 2.19 3.97 10.51
C ILE A 43 1.14 4.24 11.60
N PRO A 44 0.96 5.50 12.03
CA PRO A 44 0.05 5.85 13.11
C PRO A 44 -1.39 5.37 12.83
N GLY A 45 -2.03 4.79 13.83
CA GLY A 45 -3.42 4.32 13.72
C GLY A 45 -3.63 3.09 12.84
N ALA A 46 -2.58 2.50 12.28
CA ALA A 46 -2.67 1.21 11.61
C ALA A 46 -2.86 0.07 12.62
N PHE A 47 -3.59 -0.97 12.22
CA PHE A 47 -3.79 -2.16 13.04
C PHE A 47 -4.06 -3.39 12.18
N MET A 48 -3.86 -4.58 12.77
CA MET A 48 -4.16 -5.84 12.10
C MET A 48 -5.63 -6.21 12.32
N SER A 49 -6.41 -6.34 11.25
CA SER A 49 -7.79 -6.87 11.32
C SER A 49 -7.83 -8.39 11.19
N ARG A 50 -6.84 -8.98 10.50
CA ARG A 50 -6.60 -10.42 10.38
C ARG A 50 -5.09 -10.68 10.32
N PRO A 51 -4.61 -11.93 10.53
CA PRO A 51 -3.18 -12.23 10.41
C PRO A 51 -2.55 -11.79 9.08
N THR A 52 -3.30 -11.77 7.98
CA THR A 52 -2.85 -11.37 6.64
C THR A 52 -3.44 -10.05 6.16
N THR A 53 -4.12 -9.29 7.03
CA THR A 53 -4.81 -8.06 6.63
C THR A 53 -4.56 -6.95 7.63
N MET A 54 -4.00 -5.86 7.13
CA MET A 54 -3.77 -4.62 7.87
C MET A 54 -4.78 -3.57 7.44
N VAL A 55 -5.27 -2.78 8.39
CA VAL A 55 -6.10 -1.60 8.15
C VAL A 55 -5.23 -0.38 8.42
N VAL A 56 -5.31 0.60 7.54
CA VAL A 56 -4.49 1.82 7.58
C VAL A 56 -5.40 3.03 7.41
N PRO A 57 -5.23 4.11 8.20
CA PRO A 57 -5.89 5.39 7.93
C PRO A 57 -5.57 5.88 6.52
N ASN A 58 -6.58 6.30 5.75
CA ASN A 58 -6.33 6.60 4.34
C ASN A 58 -5.46 7.85 4.11
N ASN A 59 -5.32 8.74 5.11
CA ASN A 59 -4.33 9.82 5.15
C ASN A 59 -2.89 9.31 5.06
N ASP A 60 -2.60 8.17 5.67
CA ASP A 60 -1.27 7.56 5.75
C ASP A 60 -1.03 6.52 4.66
N LEU A 61 -1.94 6.40 3.69
CA LEU A 61 -1.83 5.44 2.59
C LEU A 61 -0.52 5.63 1.80
N ARG A 62 -0.08 6.88 1.60
CA ARG A 62 1.18 7.17 0.90
C ARG A 62 2.38 6.65 1.69
N LEU A 63 2.40 6.85 3.00
CA LEU A 63 3.45 6.35 3.88
C LEU A 63 3.48 4.82 3.85
N ALA A 64 2.31 4.19 4.01
CA ALA A 64 2.17 2.73 3.98
C ALA A 64 2.66 2.14 2.65
N LEU A 65 2.25 2.71 1.51
CA LEU A 65 2.72 2.25 0.19
C LEU A 65 4.23 2.45 0.01
N GLY A 66 4.80 3.55 0.52
CA GLY A 66 6.24 3.76 0.50
C GLY A 66 7.00 2.67 1.27
N MET A 67 6.50 2.29 2.44
CA MET A 67 7.12 1.26 3.28
C MET A 67 6.94 -0.15 2.72
N ILE A 68 5.75 -0.48 2.23
CA ILE A 68 5.43 -1.82 1.70
C ILE A 68 6.02 -2.02 0.31
N CYS A 69 5.78 -1.10 -0.62
CA CYS A 69 6.15 -1.25 -2.02
C CYS A 69 7.55 -0.72 -2.34
N GLY A 70 8.12 0.19 -1.53
CA GLY A 70 9.44 0.78 -1.76
C GLY A 70 10.55 -0.26 -1.96
N PRO A 71 10.74 -1.22 -1.04
CA PRO A 71 11.75 -2.27 -1.20
C PRO A 71 11.50 -3.18 -2.42
N ILE A 72 10.23 -3.44 -2.74
CA ILE A 72 9.84 -4.26 -3.89
C ILE A 72 10.21 -3.55 -5.20
N LEU A 73 9.92 -2.25 -5.30
CA LEU A 73 10.24 -1.44 -6.46
C LEU A 73 11.75 -1.27 -6.64
N ALA A 74 12.50 -1.04 -5.55
CA ALA A 74 13.96 -0.99 -5.58
C ALA A 74 14.55 -2.27 -6.20
N ARG A 75 14.09 -3.44 -5.73
CA ARG A 75 14.50 -4.74 -6.30
C ARG A 75 14.17 -4.86 -7.79
N PHE A 76 12.99 -4.43 -8.24
CA PHE A 76 12.64 -4.47 -9.66
C PHE A 76 13.53 -3.56 -10.51
N MET A 77 13.89 -2.39 -9.97
CA MET A 77 14.78 -1.45 -10.65
C MET A 77 16.21 -2.01 -10.78
N GLU A 78 16.73 -2.66 -9.74
CA GLU A 78 18.02 -3.35 -9.77
C GLU A 78 18.05 -4.46 -10.84
N VAL A 79 17.04 -5.33 -10.86
CA VAL A 79 16.93 -6.42 -11.84
C VAL A 79 16.85 -5.86 -13.27
N ARG A 80 16.09 -4.78 -13.50
CA ARG A 80 15.99 -4.13 -14.80
C ARG A 80 17.32 -3.50 -15.24
N GLY A 81 18.05 -2.87 -14.31
CA GLY A 81 19.37 -2.29 -14.57
C GLY A 81 20.35 -3.35 -15.07
N ALA A 82 20.47 -4.47 -14.35
CA ALA A 82 21.34 -5.57 -14.74
C ALA A 82 20.97 -6.20 -16.10
N ALA A 83 19.67 -6.29 -16.42
CA ALA A 83 19.22 -6.80 -17.72
C ALA A 83 19.51 -5.85 -18.89
N THR A 84 19.55 -4.54 -18.63
CA THR A 84 19.86 -3.52 -19.64
C THR A 84 21.37 -3.45 -19.90
N GLU A 85 22.19 -3.61 -18.86
CA GLU A 85 23.66 -3.66 -18.97
C GLU A 85 24.16 -4.93 -19.66
N ASN A 86 23.47 -6.06 -19.50
CA ASN A 86 23.78 -7.32 -20.19
C ASN A 86 23.26 -7.41 -21.64
N ARG A 87 22.81 -6.31 -22.26
CA ARG A 87 22.52 -6.29 -23.71
C ARG A 87 23.79 -5.96 -24.49
N PRO A 88 24.42 -6.93 -25.20
CA PRO A 88 25.51 -6.61 -26.11
C PRO A 88 24.98 -5.75 -27.26
N TRP A 89 25.65 -4.63 -27.50
CA TRP A 89 25.38 -3.73 -28.61
C TRP A 89 25.48 -4.51 -29.94
N GLY A 90 24.42 -4.52 -30.76
CA GLY A 90 24.44 -5.09 -32.12
C GLY A 90 23.32 -6.06 -32.53
N GLN A 91 22.23 -6.21 -31.76
CA GLN A 91 21.07 -7.01 -32.18
C GLN A 91 19.77 -6.19 -32.14
N VAL A 92 19.63 -5.24 -33.08
CA VAL A 92 18.34 -4.78 -33.64
C VAL A 92 18.57 -4.55 -35.12
#